data_AF-K2DLH1-F1
#
_entry.id   AF-K2DLH1-F1
#
_cell.length_a   1.000
_cell.length_b   1.000
_cell.length_c   1.000
_cell.angle_alpha   90.00
_cell.angle_beta   90.00
_cell.angle_gamma   90.00
#
_symmetry.space_group_name_H-M   'P 1'
#
loop_
_entity.id
_entity.type
_entity.pdbx_description
1 polymer ?
#
loop_
_entity_poly.entity_id
_entity_poly.type
_entity_poly.pdbx_seq_one_letter_code
_entity_poly.pdbx_strand_id
1 'polypeptide(L)'
;MKSHSVTIAPFDDRCRYWAKICRAEQALPHPTNALRADDLPGRYLLRGQDELMPGDVLFEGEANHHRRTDRGWSYWLKMVLPNGELLELKSGFGAQKQQLKQQGMQPDLLMGSGDIAAMVRIAHGVRMGLTVTDDKEG
;
A
#
# COMPACT_ATOMS: atom_id res chain seq x y z
N MET A 1 -8.40 -18.53 -10.10
CA MET A 1 -7.91 -17.46 -9.20
C MET A 1 -6.57 -17.00 -9.77
N LYS A 2 -6.41 -15.72 -10.12
CA LYS A 2 -5.15 -15.21 -10.72
C LYS A 2 -4.25 -14.70 -9.61
N SER A 3 -3.04 -15.26 -9.49
CA SER A 3 -1.97 -14.75 -8.64
C SER A 3 -1.00 -13.90 -9.46
N HIS A 4 -0.20 -13.08 -8.79
CA HIS A 4 0.81 -12.24 -9.41
C HIS A 4 2.16 -12.41 -8.70
N SER A 5 3.21 -12.72 -9.47
CA SER A 5 4.59 -12.70 -8.97
C SER A 5 5.02 -11.26 -8.78
N VAL A 6 5.57 -10.95 -7.61
CA VAL A 6 6.09 -9.62 -7.28
C VAL A 6 7.55 -9.69 -6.89
N THR A 7 8.33 -8.72 -7.37
CA THR A 7 9.72 -8.57 -7.00
C THR A 7 9.82 -7.70 -5.75
N ILE A 8 10.47 -8.24 -4.72
CA ILE A 8 10.77 -7.55 -3.47
C ILE A 8 12.21 -7.02 -3.55
N ALA A 9 12.36 -5.75 -3.89
CA ALA A 9 13.66 -5.10 -3.99
C ALA A 9 13.52 -3.58 -3.88
N PRO A 10 14.52 -2.89 -3.32
CA PRO A 10 14.60 -1.44 -3.46
C PRO A 10 14.80 -1.04 -4.93
N PHE A 11 14.37 0.18 -5.25
CA PHE A 11 14.77 0.85 -6.48
C PHE A 11 16.25 1.23 -6.45
N ASP A 12 16.76 1.72 -5.32
CA ASP A 12 18.19 1.98 -5.09
C ASP A 12 18.74 1.07 -3.99
N ASP A 13 19.67 0.18 -4.35
CA ASP A 13 20.21 -0.85 -3.45
C ASP A 13 20.95 -0.30 -2.23
N ARG A 14 21.35 0.98 -2.27
CA ARG A 14 21.99 1.72 -1.18
C ARG A 14 20.99 2.33 -0.20
N CYS A 15 19.71 2.36 -0.54
CA CYS A 15 18.65 2.90 0.30
C CYS A 15 18.09 1.86 1.26
N ARG A 16 17.59 2.33 2.40
CA ARG A 16 16.84 1.48 3.34
C ARG A 16 15.50 1.15 2.70
N TYR A 17 15.12 -0.12 2.73
CA TYR A 17 13.91 -0.63 2.13
C TYR A 17 13.26 -1.65 3.06
N TRP A 18 11.94 -1.67 3.05
CA TRP A 18 11.14 -2.69 3.70
C TRP A 18 9.93 -3.04 2.84
N ALA A 19 9.48 -4.28 2.98
CA ALA A 19 8.26 -4.78 2.37
C ALA A 19 7.55 -5.76 3.31
N LYS A 20 6.23 -5.74 3.30
CA LYS A 20 5.37 -6.62 4.08
C LYS A 20 4.14 -6.99 3.26
N ILE A 21 3.77 -8.27 3.26
CA ILE A 21 2.48 -8.73 2.71
C ILE A 21 1.49 -8.90 3.86
N CYS A 22 0.35 -8.23 3.77
CA CYS A 22 -0.84 -8.53 4.54
C CYS A 22 -1.71 -9.47 3.71
N ARG A 23 -1.88 -10.70 4.21
CA ARG A 23 -2.73 -11.69 3.53
C ARG A 23 -4.20 -11.32 3.66
N ALA A 24 -5.02 -11.78 2.71
CA ALA A 24 -6.45 -11.44 2.62
C ALA A 24 -7.23 -11.63 3.94
N GLU A 25 -6.94 -12.71 4.67
CA GLU A 25 -7.57 -13.08 5.94
C GLU A 25 -7.05 -12.30 7.16
N GLN A 26 -5.92 -11.62 7.04
CA GLN A 26 -5.35 -10.85 8.14
C GLN A 26 -6.07 -9.51 8.28
N ALA A 27 -6.46 -9.16 9.51
CA ALA A 27 -7.06 -7.87 9.79
C ALA A 27 -6.06 -6.73 9.51
N LEU A 28 -6.53 -5.71 8.80
CA LEU A 28 -5.80 -4.45 8.65
C LEU A 28 -6.02 -3.59 9.90
N PRO A 29 -4.99 -2.85 10.35
CA PRO A 29 -5.15 -1.93 11.47
C PRO A 29 -6.09 -0.78 11.09
N HIS A 30 -6.61 -0.09 12.11
CA HIS A 30 -7.25 1.21 11.85
C HIS A 30 -6.22 2.18 11.25
N PRO A 31 -6.55 2.99 10.23
CA PRO A 31 -5.59 3.90 9.59
C PRO A 31 -4.87 4.85 10.54
N THR A 32 -5.50 5.29 11.64
CA THR A 32 -4.87 6.14 12.66
C THR A 32 -3.79 5.44 13.46
N ASN A 33 -3.78 4.10 13.47
CA ASN A 33 -2.83 3.29 14.22
C ASN A 33 -1.67 2.83 13.33
N ALA A 34 -1.69 3.14 12.03
CA ALA A 34 -0.67 2.73 11.06
C ALA A 34 0.33 3.87 10.82
N LEU A 35 1.25 4.07 11.76
CA LEU A 35 2.21 5.18 11.75
C LEU A 35 3.59 4.77 11.22
N ARG A 36 3.96 3.49 11.37
CA ARG A 36 5.24 2.91 10.93
C ARG A 36 5.02 1.51 10.35
N ALA A 37 6.04 0.98 9.68
CA ALA A 37 5.98 -0.36 9.08
C ALA A 37 5.70 -1.49 10.09
N ASP A 38 6.14 -1.34 11.35
CA ASP A 38 5.87 -2.29 12.43
C ASP A 38 4.38 -2.37 12.82
N ASP A 39 3.61 -1.31 12.58
CA ASP A 39 2.17 -1.29 12.88
C ASP A 39 1.34 -2.07 11.85
N LEU A 40 1.95 -2.42 10.70
CA LEU A 40 1.32 -3.22 9.66
C LEU A 40 1.40 -4.72 10.00
N PRO A 41 0.41 -5.53 9.61
CA PRO A 41 0.47 -6.97 9.78
C PRO A 41 1.49 -7.62 8.83
N GLY A 42 1.78 -8.90 9.07
CA GLY A 42 2.75 -9.67 8.30
C GLY A 42 4.19 -9.48 8.78
N ARG A 43 5.07 -10.35 8.30
CA ARG A 43 6.51 -10.27 8.56
C ARG A 43 7.19 -9.36 7.53
N TYR A 44 8.33 -8.80 7.91
CA TYR A 44 9.24 -8.20 6.94
C TYR A 44 9.73 -9.27 5.95
N LEU A 45 9.71 -8.91 4.67
CA LEU A 45 10.16 -9.78 3.60
C LEU A 45 11.64 -9.59 3.30
N LEU A 46 12.27 -10.68 2.86
CA LEU A 46 13.60 -10.64 2.28
C LEU A 46 13.54 -10.25 0.82
N ARG A 47 14.65 -9.77 0.26
CA ARG A 47 14.74 -9.49 -1.18
C ARG A 47 14.55 -10.79 -1.97
N GLY A 48 13.83 -10.71 -3.09
CA GLY A 48 13.56 -11.89 -3.93
C GLY A 48 12.23 -11.78 -4.68
N GLN A 49 11.59 -12.93 -4.90
CA GLN A 49 10.25 -13.02 -5.45
C GLN A 49 9.29 -13.51 -4.36
N ASP A 50 8.08 -12.97 -4.35
CA ASP A 50 6.95 -13.49 -3.59
C ASP A 50 5.72 -13.53 -4.51
N GLU A 51 4.63 -14.10 -4.02
CA GLU A 51 3.39 -14.22 -4.77
C GLU A 51 2.24 -13.54 -4.02
N LEU A 52 1.52 -12.69 -4.75
CA LEU A 52 0.28 -12.09 -4.27
C LEU A 52 -0.92 -12.89 -4.75
N MET A 53 -1.74 -13.29 -3.79
CA MET A 53 -3.05 -13.87 -4.03
C MET A 53 -4.13 -12.77 -4.02
N PRO A 54 -5.31 -13.00 -4.63
CA PRO A 54 -6.46 -12.12 -4.49
C PRO A 54 -6.78 -11.74 -3.04
N GLY A 55 -6.89 -10.42 -2.80
CA GLY A 55 -7.10 -9.86 -1.46
C GLY A 55 -5.82 -9.62 -0.64
N ASP A 56 -4.68 -10.13 -1.09
CA ASP A 56 -3.38 -9.80 -0.51
C ASP A 56 -2.98 -8.37 -0.86
N VAL A 57 -2.26 -7.75 0.08
CA VAL A 57 -1.74 -6.40 -0.07
C VAL A 57 -0.26 -6.40 0.26
N LEU A 58 0.56 -6.00 -0.71
CA LEU A 58 1.96 -5.67 -0.51
C LEU A 58 2.09 -4.20 -0.15
N PHE A 59 2.69 -3.94 1.00
CA PHE A 59 3.13 -2.61 1.43
C PHE A 59 4.64 -2.52 1.30
N GLU A 60 5.12 -1.47 0.66
CA GLU A 60 6.55 -1.21 0.50
C GLU A 60 6.89 0.20 0.93
N GLY A 61 8.10 0.37 1.46
CA GLY A 61 8.67 1.68 1.71
C GLY A 61 10.17 1.69 1.45
N GLU A 62 10.63 2.75 0.80
CA GLU A 62 12.05 3.00 0.55
C GLU A 62 12.42 4.41 1.00
N ALA A 63 13.52 4.52 1.74
CA ALA A 63 14.07 5.80 2.12
C ALA A 63 14.55 6.54 0.88
N ASN A 64 14.15 7.80 0.72
CA ASN A 64 14.61 8.62 -0.39
C ASN A 64 16.14 8.80 -0.30
N HIS A 65 16.82 8.63 -1.43
CA HIS A 65 18.28 8.66 -1.48
C HIS A 65 18.84 9.95 -0.87
N HIS A 66 19.83 9.83 0.01
CA HIS A 66 20.34 10.94 0.82
C HIS A 66 20.95 12.11 0.02
N ARG A 67 21.27 11.90 -1.26
CA ARG A 67 21.75 12.95 -2.18
C ARG A 67 20.63 13.72 -2.89
N ARG A 68 19.38 13.27 -2.79
CA ARG A 68 18.24 14.00 -3.32
C ARG A 68 17.81 15.10 -2.35
N THR A 69 17.17 16.13 -2.88
CA THR A 69 16.65 17.27 -2.10
C THR A 69 15.39 16.89 -1.33
N ASP A 70 14.63 15.91 -1.80
CA ASP A 70 13.46 15.34 -1.11
C ASP A 70 13.87 14.30 -0.06
N ARG A 71 13.84 14.73 1.21
CA ARG A 71 14.04 13.83 2.36
C ARG A 71 12.78 12.99 2.63
N GLY A 72 12.95 11.88 3.35
CA GLY A 72 11.85 11.05 3.82
C GLY A 72 11.81 9.66 3.17
N TRP A 73 10.61 9.18 2.91
CA TRP A 73 10.33 7.85 2.38
C TRP A 73 9.35 7.96 1.21
N SER A 74 9.55 7.12 0.21
CA SER A 74 8.55 6.80 -0.81
C SER A 74 7.92 5.46 -0.45
N TYR A 75 6.64 5.31 -0.78
CA TYR A 75 5.85 4.13 -0.47
C TYR A 75 5.13 3.62 -1.72
N TRP A 76 4.92 2.32 -1.75
CA TRP A 76 4.18 1.64 -2.81
C TRP A 76 3.19 0.66 -2.21
N LEU A 77 2.04 0.55 -2.86
CA LEU A 77 1.00 -0.40 -2.54
C LEU A 77 0.77 -1.26 -3.78
N LYS A 78 0.82 -2.59 -3.63
CA LYS A 78 0.36 -3.51 -4.66
C LYS A 78 -0.72 -4.42 -4.12
N MET A 79 -1.79 -4.64 -4.88
CA MET A 79 -2.91 -5.46 -4.43
C MET A 79 -3.58 -6.13 -5.62
N VAL A 80 -3.91 -7.41 -5.45
CA VAL A 80 -4.67 -8.14 -6.45
C VAL A 80 -6.15 -7.88 -6.22
N LEU A 81 -6.75 -7.13 -7.14
CA LEU A 81 -8.15 -6.73 -7.12
C LEU A 81 -9.08 -7.96 -7.29
N PRO A 82 -10.37 -7.87 -6.92
CA PRO A 82 -11.32 -8.97 -7.07
C PRO A 82 -11.48 -9.47 -8.52
N ASN A 83 -11.26 -8.61 -9.52
CA ASN A 83 -11.26 -8.97 -10.95
C ASN A 83 -9.97 -9.71 -11.41
N GLY A 84 -9.00 -9.87 -10.51
CA GLY A 84 -7.71 -10.52 -10.76
C GLY A 84 -6.65 -9.60 -11.38
N GLU A 85 -6.91 -8.31 -11.52
CA GLU A 85 -5.90 -7.32 -11.95
C GLU A 85 -5.01 -6.90 -10.78
N LEU A 86 -3.77 -6.53 -11.09
CA LEU A 86 -2.84 -5.98 -10.11
C LEU A 86 -2.98 -4.46 -10.10
N LEU A 87 -3.43 -3.90 -8.98
CA LEU A 87 -3.34 -2.47 -8.70
C LEU A 87 -1.96 -2.16 -8.14
N GLU A 88 -1.25 -1.23 -8.76
CA GLU A 88 0.01 -0.69 -8.24
C GLU A 88 -0.12 0.82 -8.07
N LEU A 89 0.19 1.32 -6.88
CA LEU A 89 0.13 2.74 -6.55
C LEU A 89 1.43 3.18 -5.86
N LYS A 90 1.78 4.46 -6.04
CA LYS A 90 2.92 5.12 -5.39
C LYS A 90 2.45 6.29 -4.53
N SER A 91 3.23 6.61 -3.48
CA SER A 91 3.13 7.80 -2.63
C SER A 91 2.50 9.03 -3.28
N GLY A 92 1.74 9.78 -2.47
CA GLY A 92 0.87 10.85 -2.97
C GLY A 92 -0.58 10.42 -3.12
N PHE A 93 -1.07 9.58 -2.19
CA PHE A 93 -2.38 8.91 -2.23
C PHE A 93 -3.61 9.82 -1.99
N GLY A 94 -3.51 11.11 -2.34
CA GLY A 94 -4.56 12.10 -2.12
C GLY A 94 -5.79 11.85 -2.98
N ALA A 95 -5.59 11.55 -4.27
CA ALA A 95 -6.66 11.24 -5.21
C ALA A 95 -7.45 10.00 -4.76
N GLN A 96 -6.76 8.94 -4.36
CA GLN A 96 -7.37 7.69 -3.90
C GLN A 96 -8.18 7.91 -2.62
N LYS A 97 -7.74 8.79 -1.71
CA LYS A 97 -8.58 9.19 -0.56
C LYS A 97 -9.91 9.79 -1.01
N GLN A 98 -9.89 10.65 -2.03
CA GLN A 98 -11.12 11.29 -2.55
C GLN A 98 -12.01 10.28 -3.25
N GLN A 99 -11.45 9.37 -4.07
CA GLN A 99 -12.19 8.28 -4.70
C GLN A 99 -12.93 7.43 -3.66
N LEU A 100 -12.25 7.03 -2.58
CA LEU A 100 -12.85 6.25 -1.49
C LEU A 100 -13.95 7.04 -0.76
N LYS A 101 -13.72 8.33 -0.50
CA LYS A 101 -14.70 9.21 0.12
C LYS A 101 -15.97 9.34 -0.74
N GLN A 102 -15.81 9.53 -2.05
CA GLN A 102 -16.93 9.67 -3.00
C GLN A 102 -17.77 8.40 -3.09
N GLN A 103 -17.15 7.23 -2.90
CA GLN A 103 -17.84 5.93 -2.89
C GLN A 103 -18.44 5.57 -1.51
N GLY A 104 -18.41 6.47 -0.53
CA GLY A 104 -19.08 6.27 0.75
C GLY A 104 -18.28 5.47 1.77
N MET A 105 -16.95 5.43 1.67
CA MET A 105 -16.11 4.85 2.73
C MET A 105 -16.41 5.53 4.08
N GLN A 106 -16.49 4.73 5.15
CA GLN A 106 -16.81 5.23 6.49
C GLN A 106 -15.83 6.33 6.91
N PRO A 107 -16.29 7.47 7.46
CA PRO A 107 -15.42 8.59 7.81
C PRO A 107 -14.28 8.25 8.76
N ASP A 108 -14.49 7.32 9.70
CA ASP A 108 -13.47 6.85 10.64
C ASP A 108 -12.27 6.21 9.91
N LEU A 109 -12.56 5.39 8.90
CA LEU A 109 -11.55 4.80 8.03
C LEU A 109 -10.93 5.80 7.04
N LEU A 110 -11.41 7.05 6.96
CA LEU A 110 -10.76 8.12 6.17
C LEU A 110 -9.78 8.94 7.01
N MET A 111 -9.66 8.67 8.31
CA MET A 111 -8.73 9.33 9.23
C MET A 111 -7.28 8.83 9.05
N GLY A 112 -6.38 9.36 9.88
CA GLY A 112 -4.94 9.06 9.81
C GLY A 112 -4.19 9.94 8.82
N SER A 113 -2.91 10.18 9.12
CA SER A 113 -2.01 11.02 8.34
C SER A 113 -0.78 10.24 7.87
N GLY A 114 -0.15 10.71 6.80
CA GLY A 114 0.99 10.04 6.18
C GLY A 114 0.61 8.92 5.21
N ASP A 115 1.59 8.49 4.44
CA ASP A 115 1.41 7.54 3.34
C ASP A 115 1.16 6.11 3.82
N ILE A 116 1.71 5.68 4.97
CA ILE A 116 1.43 4.35 5.54
C ILE A 116 -0.06 4.24 5.90
N ALA A 117 -0.59 5.22 6.63
CA ALA A 117 -2.03 5.30 6.89
C ALA A 117 -2.84 5.34 5.59
N ALA A 118 -2.38 6.07 4.58
CA ALA A 118 -3.06 6.15 3.28
C ALA A 118 -3.13 4.81 2.55
N MET A 119 -2.04 4.04 2.53
CA MET A 119 -2.02 2.69 1.99
C MET A 119 -3.02 1.77 2.72
N VAL A 120 -3.10 1.87 4.05
CA VAL A 120 -4.08 1.11 4.84
C VAL A 120 -5.52 1.52 4.51
N ARG A 121 -5.79 2.81 4.27
CA ARG A 121 -7.12 3.27 3.81
C ARG A 121 -7.51 2.65 2.48
N ILE A 122 -6.59 2.64 1.52
CA ILE A 122 -6.81 2.04 0.20
C ILE A 122 -7.07 0.53 0.33
N ALA A 123 -6.25 -0.16 1.13
CA ALA A 123 -6.42 -1.57 1.38
C ALA A 123 -7.78 -1.91 2.01
N HIS A 124 -8.23 -1.14 3.01
CA HIS A 124 -9.60 -1.27 3.56
C HIS A 124 -10.66 -1.04 2.49
N GLY A 125 -10.54 0.05 1.73
CA GLY A 125 -11.52 0.41 0.71
C GLY A 125 -11.71 -0.69 -0.34
N VAL A 126 -10.61 -1.21 -0.87
CA VAL A 126 -10.66 -2.29 -1.86
C VAL A 126 -11.21 -3.59 -1.25
N ARG A 127 -10.86 -3.93 -0.01
CA ARG A 127 -11.46 -5.08 0.69
C ARG A 127 -12.96 -4.91 0.96
N MET A 128 -13.44 -3.67 1.08
CA MET A 128 -14.87 -3.35 1.15
C MET A 128 -15.56 -3.37 -0.23
N GLY A 129 -14.84 -3.65 -1.31
CA GLY A 129 -15.37 -3.67 -2.67
C GLY A 129 -15.41 -2.29 -3.35
N LEU A 130 -14.73 -1.29 -2.80
CA LEU A 130 -14.61 0.04 -3.42
C LEU A 130 -13.50 0.02 -4.48
N THR A 131 -13.70 0.83 -5.52
CA THR A 131 -12.76 0.93 -6.65
C THR A 131 -11.73 2.01 -6.40
N VAL A 132 -10.47 1.73 -6.70
CA VAL A 132 -9.38 2.71 -6.62
C VAL A 132 -8.53 2.59 -7.88
N THR A 133 -8.17 3.72 -8.48
CA THR A 133 -7.34 3.79 -9.70
C THR A 133 -6.09 4.64 -9.47
N ASP A 134 -5.10 4.50 -10.35
CA ASP A 134 -3.92 5.38 -10.42
C ASP A 134 -4.21 6.66 -11.22
N ASP A 135 -5.48 7.04 -11.43
CA ASP A 135 -5.81 8.22 -12.22
C ASP A 135 -5.24 9.47 -11.55
N LYS A 136 -4.07 9.86 -12.06
CA LYS A 136 -3.50 11.19 -11.95
C LYS A 136 -4.35 12.09 -12.83
N GLU A 137 -5.56 12.42 -12.38
CA GLU A 137 -6.22 13.61 -12.88
C GLU A 137 -5.38 14.80 -12.44
N GLY A 138 -4.49 15.23 -13.35
CA GLY A 138 -3.91 16.56 -13.37
C GLY A 138 -4.82 17.53 -14.11
#